data_AF-A0A1A8X6A8-F1
#
_entry.id   AF-A0A1A8X6A8-F1
#
_cell.length_a   1.000
_cell.length_b   1.000
_cell.length_c   1.000
_cell.angle_alpha   90.00
_cell.angle_beta   90.00
_cell.angle_gamma   90.00
#
_symmetry.space_group_name_H-M   'P 1'
#
loop_
_entity.id
_entity.type
_entity.pdbx_description
1 polymer ?
#
loop_
_entity_poly.entity_id
_entity_poly.type
_entity_poly.pdbx_seq_one_letter_code
_entity_poly.pdbx_strand_id
1 'polypeptide(L)'
;MTAYRLVGVANNRTWGPDTKNEELVNCCMGDLKKYQFEPSMKFERIGKICDFTSSNYQKNLKDVNKNTNEGANSFEEELQFQTVDLRTGQKQKGNIYNKKKILNKQTTQAFTQKQQEEDNLYSSRIKTAEQKKQKLLLLAKTARINARHRIFTEWSIEPTPVWTVECEMMFNELPKKVIKLEQFKIDDIFFRGRVLYYDKRIENINVKNPPSLIILNKGANCLVCKTKDDQSLMEIVSDEEKNCQGYTTNSSVTTTTNSNNNNNPLLVVSTDQILACLMSCTQSKYSWHLLITKQGNKIIIDKDEDSIVDLLTVNENSIDAPTQDNENKLNSLQALGFEAIKINQRFRKQVLLKNEMAEQYDNISFLSKNSKTSDVLYRYRKINLPPLIHGTSKRNCTLITRGEIHAKIKGTNSSYIYICALNEYDIKSHKNWRSQIENQKGALLANEIRNNTSKLQKFICQALLSGCEDIKLGFISRKNANDAENHNILSIQSHKTKDLSTQIGLKYENIWGILRFIVDNISERPDGKYVILKDPLKALLRLYCTHDDDYH
;
A
#
# COMPACT_ATOMS: atom_id res chain seq x y z
N MET A 1 -15.39 5.68 47.64
CA MET A 1 -15.07 7.02 48.19
C MET A 1 -13.77 7.47 47.58
N THR A 2 -13.81 8.48 46.71
CA THR A 2 -12.61 9.15 46.18
C THR A 2 -11.96 9.92 47.31
N ALA A 3 -10.77 9.49 47.74
CA ALA A 3 -10.03 10.14 48.81
C ALA A 3 -9.37 11.42 48.29
N TYR A 4 -9.91 12.58 48.69
CA TYR A 4 -9.23 13.85 48.48
C TYR A 4 -8.12 13.99 49.52
N ARG A 5 -6.88 14.07 49.07
CA ARG A 5 -5.73 14.37 49.93
C ARG A 5 -5.57 15.89 50.02
N LEU A 6 -6.00 16.48 51.14
CA LEU A 6 -5.75 17.89 51.40
C LEU A 6 -4.25 18.09 51.67
N VAL A 7 -3.62 18.99 50.94
CA VAL A 7 -2.22 19.40 51.16
C VAL A 7 -2.24 20.90 51.43
N GLY A 8 -2.05 21.29 52.69
CA GLY A 8 -1.92 22.69 53.10
C GLY A 8 -0.47 23.00 53.39
N VAL A 9 0.06 24.07 52.79
CA VAL A 9 1.41 24.55 53.08
C VAL A 9 1.29 25.90 53.78
N ALA A 10 1.71 25.95 55.05
CA ALA A 10 1.68 27.17 55.85
C ALA A 10 3.05 27.87 55.80
N ASN A 11 3.05 29.19 55.61
CA ASN A 11 4.24 30.02 55.73
C ASN A 11 4.02 31.06 56.83
N ASN A 12 4.89 31.08 57.83
CA ASN A 12 4.77 31.97 58.99
C ASN A 12 5.48 33.31 58.80
N ARG A 13 6.23 33.49 57.69
CA ARG A 13 7.17 34.61 57.54
C ARG A 13 6.78 35.60 56.44
N THR A 14 6.25 35.11 55.35
CA THR A 14 5.80 35.92 54.22
C THR A 14 4.54 35.31 53.62
N TRP A 15 3.72 36.14 52.96
CA TRP A 15 2.52 35.67 52.27
C TRP A 15 2.84 34.98 50.92
N GLY A 16 4.10 35.02 50.47
CA GLY A 16 4.57 34.42 49.21
C GLY A 16 5.38 33.14 49.41
N PRO A 17 5.78 32.47 48.31
CA PRO A 17 6.63 31.29 48.37
C PRO A 17 8.02 31.65 48.92
N ASP A 18 8.41 31.03 50.04
CA ASP A 18 9.74 31.18 50.63
C ASP A 18 10.63 30.04 50.12
N THR A 19 11.75 30.38 49.47
CA THR A 19 12.72 29.43 48.93
C THR A 19 13.42 28.62 50.01
N LYS A 20 13.36 29.06 51.27
CA LYS A 20 13.89 28.36 52.45
C LYS A 20 12.90 27.40 53.09
N ASN A 21 11.64 27.40 52.67
CA ASN A 21 10.64 26.45 53.16
C ASN A 21 10.78 25.12 52.39
N GLU A 22 11.53 24.19 52.96
CA GLU A 22 11.85 22.90 52.33
C GLU A 22 10.60 22.04 52.07
N GLU A 23 9.55 22.14 52.88
CA GLU A 23 8.29 21.41 52.66
C GLU A 23 7.56 21.88 51.40
N LEU A 24 7.49 23.20 51.18
CA LEU A 24 6.89 23.80 49.99
C LEU A 24 7.67 23.42 48.73
N VAL A 25 9.00 23.50 48.79
CA VAL A 25 9.88 23.17 47.67
C VAL A 25 9.80 21.67 47.34
N ASN A 26 9.76 20.78 48.33
CA ASN A 26 9.70 19.34 48.08
C ASN A 26 8.31 18.88 47.62
N CYS A 27 7.21 19.47 48.13
CA CYS A 27 5.86 19.13 47.68
C CYS A 27 5.53 19.64 46.28
N CYS A 28 5.91 20.88 45.95
CA CYS A 28 5.48 21.53 44.70
C CYS A 28 6.57 21.61 43.62
N MET A 29 7.85 21.61 44.00
CA MET A 29 8.99 21.87 43.10
C MET A 29 10.05 20.75 43.16
N GLY A 30 9.75 19.61 43.78
CA GLY A 30 10.71 18.53 44.02
C GLY A 30 11.31 17.95 42.74
N ASP A 31 10.51 17.85 41.67
CA ASP A 31 10.99 17.39 40.36
C ASP A 31 11.76 18.46 39.58
N LEU A 32 11.48 19.75 39.83
CA LEU A 32 12.16 20.88 39.18
C LEU A 32 13.59 21.08 39.71
N LYS A 33 13.87 20.73 40.97
CA LYS A 33 15.23 20.80 41.55
C LYS A 33 16.23 19.83 40.89
N LYS A 34 15.73 18.75 40.25
CA LYS A 34 16.57 17.73 39.60
C LYS A 34 17.17 18.21 38.27
N TYR A 35 16.65 19.30 37.70
CA TYR A 35 17.02 19.80 36.39
C TYR A 35 17.38 21.28 36.45
N GLN A 36 18.33 21.71 35.62
CA GLN A 36 18.63 23.13 35.46
C GLN A 36 17.45 23.78 34.73
N PHE A 37 16.72 24.65 35.42
CA PHE A 37 15.51 25.25 34.86
C PHE A 37 15.85 26.29 33.79
N GLU A 38 15.36 26.06 32.57
CA GLU A 38 15.39 27.02 31.48
C GLU A 38 13.95 27.26 30.98
N PRO A 39 13.45 28.51 30.99
CA PRO A 39 12.12 28.80 30.52
C PRO A 39 12.05 28.65 28.99
N SER A 40 11.19 27.76 28.49
CA SER A 40 10.91 27.63 27.05
C SER A 40 9.43 27.78 26.74
N MET A 41 9.10 28.46 25.65
CA MET A 41 7.73 28.58 25.17
C MET A 41 7.37 27.42 24.23
N LYS A 42 6.30 26.67 24.55
CA LYS A 42 5.87 25.46 23.80
C LYS A 42 5.52 25.68 22.32
N PHE A 43 5.40 26.92 21.85
CA PHE A 43 5.03 27.24 20.47
C PHE A 43 6.23 27.55 19.55
N GLU A 44 7.45 27.33 20.03
CA GLU A 44 8.64 27.50 19.19
C GLU A 44 8.81 26.35 18.19
N ARG A 45 9.41 26.68 17.05
CA ARG A 45 9.65 25.72 15.98
C ARG A 45 10.72 24.70 16.40
N ILE A 46 10.31 23.44 16.61
CA ILE A 46 11.11 22.37 17.23
C ILE A 46 12.26 21.83 16.34
N GLY A 47 12.41 22.31 15.10
CA GLY A 47 13.40 21.77 14.14
C GLY A 47 14.47 22.77 13.70
N LYS A 48 15.75 22.49 14.00
CA LYS A 48 16.93 23.19 13.47
C LYS A 48 17.97 22.17 12.97
N ILE A 49 18.56 22.43 11.81
CA ILE A 49 19.60 21.56 11.22
C ILE A 49 20.96 22.18 11.56
N CYS A 50 21.80 21.42 12.27
CA CYS A 50 23.20 21.79 12.48
C CYS A 50 24.03 21.26 11.32
N ASP A 51 24.55 22.15 10.48
CA ASP A 51 25.37 21.82 9.31
C ASP A 51 26.65 22.65 9.37
N PHE A 52 27.79 21.96 9.41
CA PHE A 52 29.14 22.52 9.47
C PHE A 52 29.73 22.82 8.08
N THR A 53 28.97 22.57 7.01
CA THR A 53 29.38 22.92 5.64
C THR A 53 28.98 24.35 5.28
N SER A 54 29.87 25.06 4.59
CA SER A 54 29.80 26.52 4.33
C SER A 54 28.51 27.01 3.63
N SER A 55 27.78 26.13 2.96
CA SER A 55 26.60 26.49 2.15
C SER A 55 25.29 26.59 2.94
N ASN A 56 25.11 25.81 4.00
CA ASN A 56 23.96 25.94 4.92
C ASN A 56 24.29 26.79 6.15
N TYR A 57 25.58 26.89 6.52
CA TYR A 57 26.07 27.70 7.61
C TYR A 57 25.68 29.20 7.48
N GLN A 58 25.83 29.80 6.28
CA GLN A 58 25.41 31.18 6.03
C GLN A 58 23.88 31.40 6.10
N LYS A 59 23.10 30.33 5.88
CA LYS A 59 21.64 30.38 5.94
C LYS A 59 21.17 30.33 7.40
N ASN A 60 21.81 29.48 8.20
CA ASN A 60 21.59 29.39 9.64
C ASN A 60 21.95 30.69 10.38
N LEU A 61 23.00 31.41 9.95
CA LEU A 61 23.38 32.73 10.51
C LEU A 61 22.28 33.80 10.38
N LYS A 62 21.50 33.78 9.29
CA LYS A 62 20.37 34.70 9.12
C LYS A 62 19.17 34.37 9.99
N ASP A 63 19.00 33.10 10.33
CA ASP A 63 17.90 32.62 11.17
C ASP A 63 18.22 32.78 12.67
N VAL A 64 19.50 32.76 13.07
CA VAL A 64 19.95 33.03 14.45
C VAL A 64 19.68 34.48 14.86
N ASN A 65 20.03 35.45 14.02
CA ASN A 65 19.81 36.88 14.31
C ASN A 65 18.34 37.30 14.36
N LYS A 66 17.40 36.41 14.00
CA LYS A 66 15.97 36.67 14.11
C LYS A 66 15.36 36.22 15.43
N ASN A 67 16.02 35.30 16.16
CA ASN A 67 15.40 34.58 17.27
C ASN A 67 16.17 34.69 18.61
N THR A 68 17.38 35.25 18.66
CA THR A 68 18.15 35.37 19.91
C THR A 68 18.75 36.77 20.05
N ASN A 69 18.45 37.45 21.15
CA ASN A 69 18.97 38.78 21.49
C ASN A 69 20.30 38.74 22.27
N GLU A 70 20.96 37.59 22.36
CA GLU A 70 22.21 37.43 23.13
C GLU A 70 23.31 36.74 22.33
N GLY A 71 24.52 37.31 22.40
CA GLY A 71 25.78 36.60 22.13
C GLY A 71 26.49 36.90 20.81
N ALA A 72 27.02 38.12 20.63
CA ALA A 72 27.82 38.50 19.46
C ALA A 72 29.32 38.11 19.52
N ASN A 73 29.81 37.48 20.59
CA ASN A 73 31.26 37.44 20.86
C ASN A 73 31.94 36.05 20.84
N SER A 74 31.28 34.98 20.38
CA SER A 74 31.88 33.63 20.46
C SER A 74 32.54 33.12 19.16
N PHE A 75 32.61 33.93 18.10
CA PHE A 75 32.88 33.42 16.73
C PHE A 75 34.23 33.83 16.10
N GLU A 76 35.03 34.70 16.72
CA GLU A 76 36.31 35.10 16.12
C GLU A 76 37.47 34.11 16.35
N GLU A 77 37.40 33.22 17.36
CA GLU A 77 38.55 32.37 17.73
C GLU A 77 38.75 31.10 16.87
N GLU A 78 37.74 30.61 16.13
CA GLU A 78 37.86 29.32 15.40
C GLU A 78 38.40 29.42 13.96
N LEU A 79 38.45 30.61 13.36
CA LEU A 79 38.96 30.79 11.98
C LEU A 79 40.50 30.90 11.91
N GLN A 80 41.19 30.84 13.05
CA GLN A 80 42.62 31.13 13.16
C GLN A 80 43.54 29.92 12.95
N PHE A 81 43.00 28.73 12.66
CA PHE A 81 43.82 27.54 12.40
C PHE A 81 43.85 27.20 10.91
N GLN A 82 45.01 27.38 10.29
CA GLN A 82 45.29 27.01 8.91
C GLN A 82 46.12 25.72 8.86
N THR A 83 45.67 24.73 8.08
CA THR A 83 46.41 23.48 7.89
C THR A 83 47.62 23.68 6.98
N VAL A 84 48.76 23.13 7.41
CA VAL A 84 50.06 23.30 6.75
C VAL A 84 50.13 22.34 5.56
N ASP A 85 49.58 22.72 4.40
CA ASP A 85 49.94 22.08 3.14
C ASP A 85 49.65 22.94 1.89
N LEU A 86 50.62 22.94 0.97
CA LEU A 86 50.77 23.81 -0.20
C LEU A 86 49.77 23.50 -1.33
N ARG A 87 48.50 23.91 -1.18
CA ARG A 87 47.59 24.08 -2.34
C ARG A 87 47.05 25.50 -2.35
N THR A 88 47.34 26.21 -3.43
CA THR A 88 46.79 27.56 -3.70
C THR A 88 45.29 27.55 -3.52
N GLY A 89 44.81 28.34 -2.55
CA GLY A 89 43.40 28.40 -2.17
C GLY A 89 42.49 28.72 -3.35
N GLN A 90 41.33 28.05 -3.38
CA GLN A 90 40.24 28.46 -4.26
C GLN A 90 39.89 29.92 -3.96
N LYS A 91 40.03 30.80 -4.97
CA LYS A 91 39.57 32.19 -4.88
C LYS A 91 38.10 32.19 -4.47
N GLN A 92 37.79 32.80 -3.32
CA GLN A 92 36.43 33.07 -2.91
C GLN A 92 35.73 33.90 -4.00
N LYS A 93 34.63 33.37 -4.55
CA LYS A 93 33.72 34.20 -5.36
C LYS A 93 33.14 35.28 -4.45
N GLY A 94 33.44 36.53 -4.78
CA GLY A 94 33.04 37.70 -4.00
C GLY A 94 31.52 37.74 -3.74
N ASN A 95 31.18 38.28 -2.57
CA ASN A 95 29.81 38.53 -2.14
C ASN A 95 29.04 39.30 -3.21
N ILE A 96 27.98 38.68 -3.75
CA ILE A 96 26.99 39.39 -4.55
C ILE A 96 26.25 40.33 -3.61
N TYR A 97 26.61 41.61 -3.67
CA TYR A 97 25.86 42.70 -3.07
C TYR A 97 24.39 42.61 -3.51
N ASN A 98 23.49 42.32 -2.56
CA ASN A 98 22.06 42.50 -2.75
C ASN A 98 21.78 43.99 -2.95
N LYS A 99 21.54 44.43 -4.19
CA LYS A 99 20.91 45.74 -4.44
C LYS A 99 19.53 45.73 -3.78
N LYS A 100 19.34 46.62 -2.79
CA LYS A 100 18.00 46.98 -2.29
C LYS A 100 17.14 47.41 -3.49
N LYS A 101 15.99 46.78 -3.70
CA LYS A 101 15.00 47.22 -4.68
C LYS A 101 14.49 48.60 -4.25
N ILE A 102 14.88 49.63 -5.00
CA ILE A 102 14.25 50.94 -4.95
C ILE A 102 12.92 50.82 -5.71
N LEU A 103 11.82 51.18 -5.06
CA LEU A 103 10.49 51.21 -5.66
C LEU A 103 10.41 52.42 -6.60
N ASN A 104 10.70 52.22 -7.90
CA ASN A 104 10.47 53.26 -8.89
C ASN A 104 8.97 53.41 -9.13
N LYS A 105 8.40 54.57 -8.76
CA LYS A 105 7.09 54.99 -9.23
C LYS A 105 7.17 55.12 -10.75
N GLN A 106 6.42 54.29 -11.46
CA GLN A 106 6.35 54.32 -12.92
C GLN A 106 5.66 55.61 -13.37
N THR A 107 6.40 56.46 -14.08
CA THR A 107 5.82 57.54 -14.88
C THR A 107 5.34 56.96 -16.22
N THR A 108 4.30 57.56 -16.79
CA THR A 108 3.63 57.11 -18.03
C THR A 108 4.59 56.92 -19.21
N GLN A 109 5.70 57.66 -19.26
CA GLN A 109 6.75 57.50 -20.28
C GLN A 109 7.52 56.16 -20.19
N ALA A 110 7.71 55.62 -18.99
CA ALA A 110 8.40 54.34 -18.77
C ALA A 110 7.54 53.13 -19.21
N PHE A 111 6.22 53.28 -19.23
CA PHE A 111 5.31 52.26 -19.75
C PHE A 111 5.34 52.21 -21.29
N THR A 112 5.35 53.38 -21.95
CA THR A 112 5.39 53.47 -23.42
C THR A 112 6.70 52.95 -23.99
N GLN A 113 7.85 53.24 -23.35
CA GLN A 113 9.14 52.67 -23.75
C GLN A 113 9.18 51.15 -23.60
N LYS A 114 8.62 50.61 -22.51
CA LYS A 114 8.59 49.17 -22.26
C LYS A 114 7.67 48.44 -23.25
N GLN A 115 6.60 49.07 -23.71
CA GLN A 115 5.70 48.53 -24.72
C GLN A 115 6.35 48.52 -26.12
N GLN A 116 7.12 49.56 -26.46
CA GLN A 116 7.93 49.56 -27.69
C GLN A 116 9.07 48.53 -27.65
N GLU A 117 9.69 48.30 -26.49
CA GLU A 117 10.68 47.21 -26.32
C GLU A 117 10.05 45.82 -26.42
N GLU A 118 8.85 45.61 -25.88
CA GLU A 118 8.12 44.34 -26.02
C GLU A 118 7.67 44.08 -27.47
N ASP A 119 7.20 45.10 -28.19
CA ASP A 119 6.83 44.97 -29.61
C ASP A 119 8.06 44.68 -30.49
N ASN A 120 9.21 45.30 -30.20
CA ASN A 120 10.48 44.98 -30.86
C ASN A 120 10.95 43.56 -30.56
N LEU A 121 10.77 43.05 -29.33
CA LEU A 121 11.08 41.66 -28.96
C LEU A 121 10.14 40.63 -29.62
N TYR A 122 8.86 40.97 -29.82
CA TYR A 122 7.91 40.10 -30.52
C TYR A 122 8.18 40.00 -32.03
N SER A 123 8.79 41.02 -32.62
CA SER A 123 9.15 41.04 -34.06
C SER A 123 10.34 40.14 -34.42
N SER A 124 11.21 39.81 -33.46
CA SER A 124 12.37 38.93 -33.69
C SER A 124 12.03 37.45 -33.54
N ARG A 125 11.65 36.81 -34.65
CA ARG A 125 11.48 35.35 -34.76
C ARG A 125 12.82 34.60 -34.67
N ILE A 126 13.47 34.49 -33.51
CA ILE A 126 14.35 33.35 -33.18
C ILE A 126 14.26 33.10 -31.66
N LYS A 127 13.54 32.05 -31.25
CA LYS A 127 13.57 31.56 -29.86
C LYS A 127 14.78 30.63 -29.70
N THR A 128 15.82 31.08 -29.02
CA THR A 128 17.00 30.27 -28.68
C THR A 128 16.60 29.05 -27.83
N ALA A 129 17.28 27.92 -28.06
CA ALA A 129 17.00 26.63 -27.40
C ALA A 129 17.01 26.73 -25.86
N GLU A 130 17.77 27.69 -25.32
CA GLU A 130 17.89 27.96 -23.89
C GLU A 130 16.62 28.56 -23.27
N GLN A 131 15.91 29.43 -23.99
CA GLN A 131 14.61 29.94 -23.54
C GLN A 131 13.53 28.85 -23.55
N LYS A 132 13.56 27.94 -24.54
CA LYS A 132 12.71 26.73 -24.53
C LYS A 132 13.03 25.84 -23.33
N LYS A 133 14.31 25.61 -23.03
CA LYS A 133 14.77 24.81 -21.89
C LYS A 133 14.32 25.44 -20.56
N GLN A 134 14.47 26.75 -20.39
CA GLN A 134 14.02 27.46 -19.19
C GLN A 134 12.50 27.43 -19.04
N LYS A 135 11.73 27.60 -20.12
CA LYS A 135 10.27 27.50 -20.10
C LYS A 135 9.80 26.07 -19.75
N LEU A 136 10.48 25.05 -20.27
CA LEU A 136 10.23 23.65 -19.93
C LEU A 136 10.56 23.36 -18.45
N LEU A 137 11.64 23.94 -17.93
CA LEU A 137 12.07 23.78 -16.53
C LEU A 137 11.15 24.52 -15.56
N LEU A 138 10.61 25.67 -15.98
CA LEU A 138 9.58 26.41 -15.25
C LEU A 138 8.27 25.62 -15.24
N LEU A 139 7.81 25.12 -16.39
CA LEU A 139 6.64 24.22 -16.48
C LEU A 139 6.82 22.97 -15.64
N ALA A 140 8.00 22.34 -15.63
CA ALA A 140 8.30 21.20 -14.78
C ALA A 140 8.31 21.55 -13.28
N LYS A 141 8.74 22.76 -12.91
CA LYS A 141 8.65 23.27 -11.53
C LYS A 141 7.21 23.53 -11.11
N THR A 142 6.40 24.16 -11.96
CA THR A 142 4.99 24.42 -11.67
C THR A 142 4.17 23.13 -11.65
N ALA A 143 4.47 22.18 -12.54
CA ALA A 143 3.90 20.84 -12.53
C ALA A 143 4.25 20.07 -11.25
N ARG A 144 5.48 20.19 -10.72
CA ARG A 144 5.87 19.61 -9.42
C ARG A 144 5.12 20.22 -8.23
N ILE A 145 4.75 21.49 -8.28
CA ILE A 145 3.99 22.15 -7.22
C ILE A 145 2.51 21.75 -7.28
N ASN A 146 1.92 21.68 -8.49
CA ASN A 146 0.54 21.22 -8.68
C ASN A 146 0.37 19.70 -8.46
N ALA A 147 1.40 18.90 -8.73
CA ALA A 147 1.40 17.46 -8.45
C ALA A 147 1.39 17.15 -6.93
N ARG A 148 1.78 18.09 -6.07
CA ARG A 148 1.65 17.92 -4.62
C ARG A 148 0.20 18.03 -4.11
N HIS A 149 -0.73 18.49 -4.95
CA HIS A 149 -2.14 18.76 -4.57
C HIS A 149 -3.16 17.91 -5.34
N ARG A 150 -2.72 16.88 -6.08
CA ARG A 150 -3.60 15.84 -6.64
C ARG A 150 -3.18 14.46 -6.15
N ILE A 151 -3.03 14.32 -4.84
CA ILE A 151 -3.01 13.01 -4.20
C ILE A 151 -4.45 12.51 -4.29
N PHE A 152 -4.66 11.38 -4.97
CA PHE A 152 -5.92 10.65 -5.12
C PHE A 152 -6.86 10.79 -3.91
N THR A 153 -8.04 11.36 -4.13
CA THR A 153 -9.08 11.68 -3.12
C THR A 153 -10.37 10.90 -3.30
N GLU A 154 -10.44 9.98 -4.26
CA GLU A 154 -11.69 9.28 -4.55
C GLU A 154 -11.88 8.13 -3.56
N TRP A 155 -12.99 8.21 -2.83
CA TRP A 155 -13.46 7.17 -1.94
C TRP A 155 -13.94 5.99 -2.79
N SER A 156 -13.52 4.76 -2.46
CA SER A 156 -14.10 3.60 -3.14
C SER A 156 -15.58 3.40 -2.79
N ILE A 157 -15.97 3.85 -1.60
CA ILE A 157 -17.35 3.98 -1.14
C ILE A 157 -17.38 5.17 -0.18
N GLU A 158 -18.34 6.07 -0.37
CA GLU A 158 -18.49 7.24 0.49
C GLU A 158 -19.18 6.83 1.80
N PRO A 159 -18.58 7.06 2.97
CA PRO A 159 -19.23 6.79 4.24
C PRO A 159 -20.51 7.62 4.37
N THR A 160 -21.60 6.97 4.73
CA THR A 160 -22.87 7.66 4.98
C THR A 160 -22.90 8.21 6.41
N PRO A 161 -23.74 9.22 6.71
CA PRO A 161 -23.92 9.70 8.09
C PRO A 161 -24.49 8.67 9.06
N VAL A 162 -25.10 7.60 8.54
CA VAL A 162 -25.65 6.49 9.35
C VAL A 162 -24.53 5.60 9.88
N TRP A 163 -23.41 5.52 9.15
CA TRP A 163 -22.31 4.63 9.52
C TRP A 163 -21.52 5.18 10.70
N THR A 164 -21.19 4.30 11.64
CA THR A 164 -20.37 4.63 12.81
C THR A 164 -18.97 4.06 12.66
N VAL A 165 -17.95 4.83 13.03
CA VAL A 165 -16.55 4.38 13.00
C VAL A 165 -16.29 3.54 14.26
N GLU A 166 -16.02 2.26 14.08
CA GLU A 166 -15.74 1.30 15.15
C GLU A 166 -14.27 1.24 15.52
N CYS A 167 -13.39 1.26 14.51
CA CYS A 167 -11.95 1.37 14.75
C CYS A 167 -11.19 1.98 13.57
N GLU A 168 -10.05 2.59 13.89
CA GLU A 168 -9.03 3.00 12.92
C GLU A 168 -7.76 2.19 13.16
N MET A 169 -7.22 1.60 12.10
CA MET A 169 -6.00 0.79 12.12
C MET A 169 -4.91 1.51 11.31
N MET A 170 -3.94 2.09 12.01
CA MET A 170 -2.89 2.89 11.39
C MET A 170 -1.81 2.03 10.73
N PHE A 171 -1.37 2.38 9.52
CA PHE A 171 -0.41 1.56 8.76
C PHE A 171 0.97 1.49 9.42
N ASN A 172 1.34 2.44 10.27
CA ASN A 172 2.60 2.41 11.02
C ASN A 172 2.67 1.28 12.07
N GLU A 173 1.52 0.73 12.47
CA GLU A 173 1.45 -0.38 13.43
C GLU A 173 1.52 -1.76 12.76
N LEU A 174 1.03 -1.86 11.54
CA LEU A 174 0.86 -3.11 10.80
C LEU A 174 2.18 -3.87 10.53
N PRO A 175 3.32 -3.22 10.22
CA PRO A 175 4.61 -3.90 10.05
C PRO A 175 5.11 -4.63 11.31
N LYS A 176 4.60 -4.26 12.49
CA LYS A 176 4.97 -4.89 13.77
C LYS A 176 4.08 -6.08 14.13
N LYS A 177 3.00 -6.31 13.39
CA LYS A 177 2.07 -7.42 13.65
C LYS A 177 2.65 -8.68 13.03
N VAL A 178 3.01 -9.64 13.87
CA VAL A 178 3.73 -10.85 13.47
C VAL A 178 3.16 -12.04 14.24
N ILE A 179 3.03 -13.18 13.57
CA ILE A 179 2.65 -14.46 14.18
C ILE A 179 3.85 -15.39 14.38
N LYS A 180 3.71 -16.35 15.30
CA LYS A 180 4.65 -17.45 15.47
C LYS A 180 4.38 -18.55 14.45
N LEU A 181 5.40 -18.98 13.72
CA LEU A 181 5.24 -19.98 12.66
C LEU A 181 5.10 -21.41 13.17
N GLU A 182 5.53 -21.70 14.39
CA GLU A 182 5.51 -23.07 14.95
C GLU A 182 4.09 -23.63 15.11
N GLN A 183 3.11 -22.74 15.29
CA GLN A 183 1.69 -23.07 15.48
C GLN A 183 0.87 -22.84 14.22
N PHE A 184 1.50 -22.33 13.15
CA PHE A 184 0.84 -22.03 11.89
C PHE A 184 0.72 -23.29 11.04
N LYS A 185 -0.51 -23.68 10.71
CA LYS A 185 -0.79 -24.89 9.92
C LYS A 185 -1.75 -24.57 8.77
N ILE A 186 -1.44 -25.09 7.59
CA ILE A 186 -2.29 -25.05 6.40
C ILE A 186 -2.62 -26.49 6.02
N ASP A 187 -3.90 -26.81 5.94
CA ASP A 187 -4.42 -28.10 5.50
C ASP A 187 -5.27 -27.91 4.24
N ASP A 188 -5.11 -28.79 3.27
CA ASP A 188 -5.96 -28.82 2.08
C ASP A 188 -7.25 -29.57 2.38
N ILE A 189 -8.38 -29.02 1.93
CA ILE A 189 -9.70 -29.65 2.08
C ILE A 189 -10.03 -30.45 0.82
N PHE A 190 -10.11 -29.78 -0.33
CA PHE A 190 -10.31 -30.41 -1.64
C PHE A 190 -9.96 -29.45 -2.79
N PHE A 191 -10.03 -29.99 -4.01
CA PHE A 191 -9.79 -29.28 -5.27
C PHE A 191 -11.04 -29.32 -6.16
N ARG A 192 -11.26 -28.27 -6.96
CA ARG A 192 -12.33 -28.18 -7.98
C ARG A 192 -11.81 -27.58 -9.27
N GLY A 193 -12.40 -27.95 -10.40
CA GLY A 193 -12.00 -27.46 -11.72
C GLY A 193 -10.85 -28.26 -12.32
N ARG A 194 -10.10 -27.64 -13.24
CA ARG A 194 -9.04 -28.32 -14.00
C ARG A 194 -7.87 -27.40 -14.28
N VAL A 195 -6.68 -27.96 -14.43
CA VAL A 195 -5.46 -27.23 -14.75
C VAL A 195 -4.69 -27.91 -15.87
N LEU A 196 -4.05 -27.10 -16.71
CA LEU A 196 -3.20 -27.55 -17.81
C LEU A 196 -1.72 -27.46 -17.43
N TYR A 197 -0.88 -28.16 -18.20
CA TYR A 197 0.57 -27.99 -18.07
C TYR A 197 1.03 -26.64 -18.63
N TYR A 198 2.01 -26.04 -17.94
CA TYR A 198 2.69 -24.82 -18.39
C TYR A 198 3.66 -25.11 -19.55
N ASP A 199 3.62 -24.31 -20.62
CA ASP A 199 4.55 -24.44 -21.73
C ASP A 199 5.89 -23.77 -21.42
N LYS A 200 6.87 -24.54 -20.95
CA LYS A 200 8.23 -24.03 -20.68
C LYS A 200 8.90 -23.40 -21.89
N ARG A 201 8.55 -23.79 -23.12
CA ARG A 201 9.21 -23.29 -24.34
C ARG A 201 8.91 -21.82 -24.58
N ILE A 202 7.79 -21.31 -24.08
CA ILE A 202 7.39 -19.91 -24.23
C ILE A 202 8.26 -18.95 -23.42
N GLU A 203 9.11 -19.44 -22.52
CA GLU A 203 10.06 -18.59 -21.79
C GLU A 203 11.24 -18.13 -22.67
N ASN A 204 11.52 -18.84 -23.76
CA ASN A 204 12.61 -18.53 -24.69
C ASN A 204 12.20 -17.43 -25.68
N ILE A 205 11.98 -16.22 -25.15
CA ILE A 205 11.52 -15.06 -25.93
C ILE A 205 12.70 -14.22 -26.40
N ASN A 206 12.71 -13.89 -27.70
CA ASN A 206 13.60 -12.88 -28.25
C ASN A 206 12.95 -11.49 -28.18
N VAL A 207 13.59 -10.55 -27.49
CA VAL A 207 13.08 -9.18 -27.31
C VAL A 207 12.96 -8.41 -28.63
N LYS A 208 13.79 -8.75 -29.63
CA LYS A 208 13.78 -8.12 -30.97
C LYS A 208 12.60 -8.60 -31.82
N ASN A 209 12.15 -9.84 -31.62
CA ASN A 209 10.99 -10.41 -32.29
C ASN A 209 10.06 -11.09 -31.28
N PRO A 210 9.38 -10.29 -30.43
CA PRO A 210 8.57 -10.82 -29.34
C PRO A 210 7.26 -11.41 -29.88
N PRO A 211 6.76 -12.53 -29.32
CA PRO A 211 5.47 -13.07 -29.70
C PRO A 211 4.34 -12.11 -29.32
N SER A 212 3.34 -12.01 -30.20
CA SER A 212 2.13 -11.24 -29.93
C SER A 212 1.26 -11.93 -28.88
N LEU A 213 0.59 -11.13 -28.05
CA LEU A 213 -0.43 -11.61 -27.11
C LEU A 213 -1.73 -11.90 -27.89
N ILE A 214 -2.23 -13.12 -27.78
CA ILE A 214 -3.39 -13.61 -28.53
C ILE A 214 -4.67 -12.99 -27.97
N ILE A 215 -5.52 -12.47 -28.85
CA ILE A 215 -6.85 -11.98 -28.50
C ILE A 215 -7.78 -13.19 -28.33
N LEU A 216 -8.42 -13.29 -27.17
CA LEU A 216 -9.43 -14.32 -26.90
C LEU A 216 -10.80 -13.85 -27.41
N ASN A 217 -11.58 -14.76 -27.99
CA ASN A 217 -12.97 -14.49 -28.37
C ASN A 217 -13.81 -14.11 -27.12
N LYS A 218 -14.82 -13.23 -27.31
CA LYS A 218 -15.65 -12.53 -26.30
C LYS A 218 -16.35 -13.36 -25.20
N GLY A 219 -16.09 -14.66 -25.06
CA GLY A 219 -16.73 -15.55 -24.08
C GLY A 219 -15.80 -16.09 -22.99
N ALA A 220 -14.63 -15.50 -22.78
CA ALA A 220 -13.57 -16.00 -21.90
C ALA A 220 -13.40 -15.16 -20.62
N ASN A 221 -14.48 -14.62 -20.06
CA ASN A 221 -14.41 -13.86 -18.81
C ASN A 221 -14.01 -14.81 -17.67
N CYS A 222 -12.92 -14.48 -16.98
CA CYS A 222 -12.57 -15.13 -15.72
C CYS A 222 -13.59 -14.64 -14.69
N LEU A 223 -14.38 -15.57 -14.13
CA LEU A 223 -15.35 -15.26 -13.09
C LEU A 223 -14.60 -14.97 -11.80
N VAL A 224 -14.65 -13.71 -11.35
CA VAL A 224 -14.11 -13.34 -10.05
C VAL A 224 -15.22 -13.49 -9.02
N CYS A 225 -15.51 -14.74 -8.66
CA CYS A 225 -16.63 -15.08 -7.78
C CYS A 225 -16.40 -14.55 -6.34
N LYS A 226 -17.45 -13.96 -5.76
CA LYS A 226 -17.53 -13.49 -4.37
C LYS A 226 -17.41 -14.62 -3.36
N THR A 227 -17.22 -14.29 -2.09
CA THR A 227 -17.18 -15.31 -1.03
C THR A 227 -18.55 -15.97 -0.86
N LYS A 228 -19.64 -15.18 -0.79
CA LYS A 228 -21.00 -15.72 -0.60
C LYS A 228 -21.55 -16.43 -1.83
N ASP A 229 -21.08 -16.08 -3.02
CA ASP A 229 -21.53 -16.68 -4.28
C ASP A 229 -20.88 -18.04 -4.57
N ASP A 230 -19.90 -18.43 -3.77
CA ASP A 230 -19.18 -19.69 -3.85
C ASP A 230 -19.86 -20.75 -2.97
N GLN A 231 -20.62 -21.63 -3.62
CA GLN A 231 -21.36 -22.68 -2.94
C GLN A 231 -20.45 -23.64 -2.18
N SER A 232 -19.29 -23.99 -2.75
CA SER A 232 -18.33 -24.90 -2.12
C SER A 232 -17.72 -24.29 -0.84
N LEU A 233 -17.43 -22.98 -0.82
CA LEU A 233 -17.01 -22.30 0.41
C LEU A 233 -18.12 -22.34 1.46
N MET A 234 -19.36 -22.02 1.08
CA MET A 234 -20.48 -21.94 2.02
C MET A 234 -20.90 -23.32 2.57
N GLU A 235 -20.75 -24.39 1.79
CA GLU A 235 -20.92 -25.78 2.25
C GLU A 235 -19.89 -26.16 3.32
N ILE A 236 -18.60 -25.88 3.10
CA ILE A 236 -17.54 -26.13 4.09
C ILE A 236 -17.85 -25.40 5.40
N VAL A 237 -18.29 -24.15 5.31
CA VAL A 237 -18.65 -23.33 6.47
C VAL A 237 -19.78 -23.98 7.27
N SER A 238 -20.83 -24.43 6.57
CA SER A 238 -21.98 -25.07 7.19
C SER A 238 -21.58 -26.36 7.92
N ASP A 239 -20.65 -27.13 7.35
CA ASP A 239 -20.17 -28.37 7.96
C ASP A 239 -19.23 -28.11 9.16
N GLU A 240 -18.38 -27.10 9.09
CA GLU A 240 -17.56 -26.67 10.24
C GLU A 240 -18.43 -26.12 11.38
N GLU A 241 -19.53 -25.41 11.07
CA GLU A 241 -20.51 -24.97 12.07
C GLU A 241 -21.20 -26.15 12.76
N LYS A 242 -21.64 -27.17 11.99
CA LYS A 242 -22.22 -28.40 12.56
C LYS A 242 -21.22 -29.15 13.45
N ASN A 243 -19.96 -29.27 13.02
CA ASN A 243 -18.92 -29.93 13.79
C ASN A 243 -18.65 -29.20 15.11
N CYS A 244 -18.74 -27.87 15.14
CA CYS A 244 -18.60 -27.09 16.38
C CYS A 244 -19.81 -27.24 17.32
N GLN A 245 -21.01 -27.46 16.78
CA GLN A 245 -22.24 -27.65 17.58
C GLN A 245 -22.41 -29.10 18.10
N GLY A 246 -21.97 -30.10 17.33
CA GLY A 246 -22.09 -31.53 17.66
C GLY A 246 -21.32 -32.00 18.90
N TYR A 247 -20.41 -31.18 19.45
CA TYR A 247 -19.75 -31.46 20.74
C TYR A 247 -20.67 -31.30 21.96
N THR A 248 -21.95 -30.94 21.79
CA THR A 248 -22.90 -30.73 22.91
C THR A 248 -24.02 -31.76 23.05
N THR A 249 -24.08 -32.83 22.23
CA THR A 249 -25.21 -33.78 22.26
C THR A 249 -24.85 -35.18 22.74
N ASN A 250 -24.07 -35.29 23.83
CA ASN A 250 -23.94 -36.52 24.62
C ASN A 250 -24.01 -36.21 26.13
N SER A 251 -25.00 -35.43 26.56
CA SER A 251 -25.46 -35.40 27.96
C SER A 251 -26.86 -34.81 28.01
N SER A 252 -27.84 -35.70 28.12
CA SER A 252 -29.22 -35.38 28.45
C SER A 252 -29.31 -34.85 29.88
N VAL A 253 -29.03 -33.57 30.09
CA VAL A 253 -29.57 -32.77 31.21
C VAL A 253 -29.75 -31.33 30.73
N THR A 254 -31.01 -30.92 30.55
CA THR A 254 -31.42 -29.53 30.43
C THR A 254 -30.95 -28.74 31.64
N THR A 255 -29.85 -28.00 31.47
CA THR A 255 -29.54 -26.83 32.29
C THR A 255 -29.16 -25.69 31.36
N THR A 256 -29.99 -24.64 31.37
CA THR A 256 -29.66 -23.31 30.88
C THR A 256 -28.48 -22.78 31.68
N THR A 257 -27.28 -23.12 31.25
CA THR A 257 -26.05 -22.44 31.65
C THR A 257 -25.43 -21.87 30.39
N ASN A 258 -25.30 -20.53 30.36
CA ASN A 258 -24.46 -19.80 29.42
C ASN A 258 -23.11 -20.50 29.35
N SER A 259 -22.91 -21.33 28.33
CA SER A 259 -21.61 -21.90 28.04
C SER A 259 -20.69 -20.74 27.71
N ASN A 260 -19.56 -20.66 28.41
CA ASN A 260 -18.54 -19.66 28.14
C ASN A 260 -18.19 -19.68 26.65
N ASN A 261 -18.65 -18.67 25.90
CA ASN A 261 -18.39 -18.44 24.47
C ASN A 261 -16.89 -18.33 24.10
N ASN A 262 -16.00 -18.41 25.09
CA ASN A 262 -14.58 -18.15 24.96
C ASN A 262 -13.75 -19.32 24.38
N ASN A 263 -14.32 -20.53 24.28
CA ASN A 263 -13.57 -21.70 23.78
C ASN A 263 -13.87 -22.10 22.33
N ASN A 264 -14.92 -21.53 21.70
CA ASN A 264 -15.20 -21.84 20.31
C ASN A 264 -14.22 -21.10 19.38
N PRO A 265 -13.59 -21.79 18.42
CA PRO A 265 -12.65 -21.16 17.50
C PRO A 265 -13.39 -20.12 16.65
N LEU A 266 -12.71 -19.01 16.38
CA LEU A 266 -13.19 -18.00 15.43
C LEU A 266 -13.08 -18.55 14.02
N LEU A 267 -14.16 -18.52 13.24
CA LEU A 267 -14.20 -18.99 11.86
C LEU A 267 -14.24 -17.78 10.92
N VAL A 268 -13.24 -17.66 10.06
CA VAL A 268 -13.15 -16.61 9.03
C VAL A 268 -13.23 -17.23 7.66
N VAL A 269 -14.01 -16.63 6.75
CA VAL A 269 -14.25 -17.16 5.42
C VAL A 269 -14.07 -16.04 4.40
N SER A 270 -13.26 -16.30 3.38
CA SER A 270 -12.99 -15.33 2.31
C SER A 270 -12.36 -16.01 1.09
N THR A 271 -12.26 -15.31 -0.03
CA THR A 271 -11.43 -15.71 -1.17
C THR A 271 -9.99 -15.19 -1.05
N ASP A 272 -9.07 -15.80 -1.78
CA ASP A 272 -7.65 -15.42 -1.85
C ASP A 272 -7.42 -13.96 -2.27
N GLN A 273 -8.17 -13.47 -3.25
CA GLN A 273 -8.08 -12.10 -3.74
C GLN A 273 -8.41 -11.07 -2.65
N ILE A 274 -9.49 -11.30 -1.91
CA ILE A 274 -9.94 -10.43 -0.80
C ILE A 274 -8.92 -10.45 0.33
N LEU A 275 -8.46 -11.65 0.72
CA LEU A 275 -7.44 -11.81 1.75
C LEU A 275 -6.11 -11.17 1.35
N ALA A 276 -5.71 -11.28 0.09
CA ALA A 276 -4.51 -10.63 -0.43
C ALA A 276 -4.59 -9.10 -0.30
N CYS A 277 -5.78 -8.52 -0.44
CA CYS A 277 -5.99 -7.09 -0.21
C CYS A 277 -5.75 -6.69 1.26
N LEU A 278 -6.23 -7.50 2.22
CA LEU A 278 -6.00 -7.28 3.65
C LEU A 278 -4.52 -7.49 4.03
N MET A 279 -3.91 -8.56 3.54
CA MET A 279 -2.52 -8.92 3.81
C MET A 279 -1.51 -7.89 3.30
N SER A 280 -1.78 -7.26 2.16
CA SER A 280 -0.90 -6.28 1.51
C SER A 280 -1.41 -4.83 1.62
N CYS A 281 -2.32 -4.56 2.55
CA CYS A 281 -3.00 -3.27 2.67
C CYS A 281 -2.04 -2.08 2.85
N THR A 282 -0.90 -2.27 3.52
CA THR A 282 0.07 -1.22 3.85
C THR A 282 0.66 -0.49 2.64
N GLN A 283 0.68 -1.13 1.47
CA GLN A 283 1.22 -0.56 0.24
C GLN A 283 0.16 -0.01 -0.70
N SER A 284 -1.12 -0.18 -0.36
CA SER A 284 -2.22 0.37 -1.16
C SER A 284 -2.24 1.90 -1.06
N LYS A 285 -2.19 2.58 -2.21
CA LYS A 285 -2.42 4.02 -2.32
C LYS A 285 -3.82 4.35 -2.79
N TYR A 286 -4.49 3.50 -3.57
CA TYR A 286 -5.88 3.74 -3.97
C TYR A 286 -6.85 3.20 -2.94
N SER A 287 -7.95 3.93 -2.70
CA SER A 287 -9.02 3.50 -1.79
C SER A 287 -9.67 2.22 -2.31
N TRP A 288 -10.01 1.34 -1.39
CA TRP A 288 -10.77 0.11 -1.64
C TRP A 288 -11.55 -0.22 -0.37
N HIS A 289 -12.65 -0.95 -0.51
CA HIS A 289 -13.48 -1.40 0.60
C HIS A 289 -13.83 -2.87 0.44
N LEU A 290 -14.15 -3.50 1.58
CA LEU A 290 -14.63 -4.87 1.67
C LEU A 290 -15.81 -4.91 2.63
N LEU A 291 -16.77 -5.78 2.31
CA LEU A 291 -17.97 -6.00 3.10
C LEU A 291 -17.70 -7.12 4.11
N ILE A 292 -18.13 -6.94 5.35
CA ILE A 292 -17.92 -7.90 6.42
C ILE A 292 -19.29 -8.23 7.03
N THR A 293 -19.59 -9.51 7.16
CA THR A 293 -20.75 -9.99 7.92
C THR A 293 -20.23 -10.78 9.12
N LYS A 294 -20.51 -10.29 10.34
CA LYS A 294 -20.14 -10.96 11.59
C LYS A 294 -21.40 -11.51 12.27
N GLN A 295 -21.37 -12.80 12.60
CA GLN A 295 -22.43 -13.51 13.31
C GLN A 295 -21.80 -14.47 14.31
N GLY A 296 -21.92 -14.18 15.61
CA GLY A 296 -21.24 -14.90 16.69
C GLY A 296 -19.74 -15.02 16.46
N ASN A 297 -19.29 -16.26 16.26
CA ASN A 297 -17.89 -16.60 16.02
C ASN A 297 -17.56 -16.77 14.53
N LYS A 298 -18.48 -16.42 13.63
CA LYS A 298 -18.28 -16.45 12.19
C LYS A 298 -18.08 -15.05 11.64
N ILE A 299 -17.06 -14.89 10.79
CA ILE A 299 -16.79 -13.68 10.02
C ILE A 299 -16.69 -14.07 8.54
N ILE A 300 -17.60 -13.55 7.72
CA ILE A 300 -17.54 -13.66 6.26
C ILE A 300 -17.06 -12.33 5.72
N ILE A 301 -15.97 -12.34 4.96
CA ILE A 301 -15.44 -11.16 4.28
C ILE A 301 -15.74 -11.31 2.79
N ASP A 302 -16.36 -10.30 2.21
CA ASP A 302 -16.81 -10.28 0.82
C ASP A 302 -16.51 -8.93 0.15
N LYS A 303 -16.89 -8.79 -1.11
CA LYS A 303 -16.75 -7.59 -1.94
C LYS A 303 -18.02 -7.31 -2.74
N ASP A 304 -18.15 -6.10 -3.26
CA ASP A 304 -19.20 -5.73 -4.23
C ASP A 304 -18.99 -6.40 -5.60
N GLU A 305 -20.05 -6.42 -6.44
CA GLU A 305 -19.99 -7.06 -7.77
C GLU A 305 -18.98 -6.37 -8.68
N ASP A 306 -18.98 -5.04 -8.69
CA ASP A 306 -18.06 -4.20 -9.47
C ASP A 306 -17.00 -3.56 -8.56
N SER A 307 -16.47 -4.33 -7.61
CA SER A 307 -15.49 -3.83 -6.65
C SER A 307 -14.18 -3.42 -7.32
N ILE A 308 -13.59 -2.30 -6.89
CA ILE A 308 -12.25 -1.86 -7.31
C ILE A 308 -11.15 -2.90 -6.98
N VAL A 309 -11.43 -3.84 -6.08
CA VAL A 309 -10.55 -4.97 -5.74
C VAL A 309 -10.31 -5.89 -6.96
N ASP A 310 -11.24 -5.91 -7.92
CA ASP A 310 -11.11 -6.66 -9.18
C ASP A 310 -10.25 -5.96 -10.21
N LEU A 311 -10.03 -4.65 -10.04
CA LEU A 311 -9.17 -3.87 -10.90
C LEU A 311 -7.69 -4.14 -10.61
N LEU A 312 -6.93 -4.48 -11.64
CA LEU A 312 -5.47 -4.59 -11.55
C LEU A 312 -4.82 -3.22 -11.73
N THR A 313 -4.39 -2.60 -10.64
CA THR A 313 -3.79 -1.26 -10.68
C THR A 313 -2.48 -1.22 -11.49
N VAL A 314 -2.23 -0.11 -12.18
CA VAL A 314 -1.02 0.09 -12.98
C VAL A 314 -0.31 1.34 -12.47
N ASN A 315 0.95 1.20 -12.09
CA ASN A 315 1.81 2.27 -11.59
C ASN A 315 1.25 3.02 -10.36
N GLU A 316 0.43 2.36 -9.55
CA GLU A 316 -0.17 2.91 -8.31
C GLU A 316 0.87 3.50 -7.37
N ASN A 317 2.01 2.82 -7.21
CA ASN A 317 3.06 3.25 -6.29
C ASN A 317 4.07 4.23 -6.92
N SER A 318 3.93 4.51 -8.23
CA SER A 318 4.77 5.48 -8.94
C SER A 318 4.63 6.90 -8.40
N ILE A 319 5.62 7.74 -8.73
CA ILE A 319 5.57 9.19 -8.51
C ILE A 319 4.55 9.83 -9.47
N ASP A 320 4.53 9.35 -10.72
CA ASP A 320 3.62 9.79 -11.78
C ASP A 320 2.47 8.76 -11.92
N ALA A 321 1.76 8.48 -10.83
CA ALA A 321 0.67 7.50 -10.82
C ALA A 321 -0.52 7.98 -11.69
N PRO A 322 -1.14 7.09 -12.49
CA PRO A 322 -2.21 7.47 -13.41
C PRO A 322 -3.49 7.85 -12.68
N THR A 323 -4.07 9.01 -13.03
CA THR A 323 -5.30 9.54 -12.45
C THR A 323 -6.52 9.23 -13.32
N GLN A 324 -7.72 9.34 -12.74
CA GLN A 324 -8.98 9.18 -13.46
C GLN A 324 -9.13 10.25 -14.56
N ASP A 325 -8.79 11.51 -14.24
CA ASP A 325 -8.85 12.67 -15.15
C ASP A 325 -7.61 12.82 -16.05
N ASN A 326 -6.96 11.72 -16.43
CA ASN A 326 -5.80 11.79 -17.31
C ASN A 326 -6.17 12.41 -18.66
N GLU A 327 -5.38 13.38 -19.14
CA GLU A 327 -5.58 14.02 -20.45
C GLU A 327 -5.71 12.99 -21.58
N ASN A 328 -4.88 11.94 -21.51
CA ASN A 328 -5.05 10.78 -22.37
C ASN A 328 -6.01 9.79 -21.70
N LYS A 329 -7.27 9.77 -22.15
CA LYS A 329 -8.32 8.86 -21.65
C LYS A 329 -7.91 7.38 -21.70
N LEU A 330 -7.08 6.99 -22.67
CA LEU A 330 -6.55 5.63 -22.83
C LEU A 330 -5.52 5.26 -21.75
N ASN A 331 -4.97 6.26 -21.05
CA ASN A 331 -4.05 6.10 -19.92
C ASN A 331 -4.70 6.56 -18.59
N SER A 332 -6.03 6.64 -18.53
CA SER A 332 -6.75 6.84 -17.26
C SER A 332 -6.61 5.61 -16.36
N LEU A 333 -6.77 5.81 -15.05
CA LEU A 333 -6.66 4.74 -14.05
C LEU A 333 -7.51 3.51 -14.40
N GLN A 334 -8.81 3.71 -14.64
CA GLN A 334 -9.73 2.62 -14.98
C GLN A 334 -9.39 1.95 -16.31
N ALA A 335 -9.08 2.73 -17.36
CA ALA A 335 -8.75 2.17 -18.68
C ALA A 335 -7.50 1.27 -18.60
N LEU A 336 -6.45 1.71 -17.91
CA LEU A 336 -5.24 0.92 -17.70
C LEU A 336 -5.51 -0.32 -16.86
N GLY A 337 -6.39 -0.23 -15.86
CA GLY A 337 -6.75 -1.36 -15.03
C GLY A 337 -7.54 -2.44 -15.80
N PHE A 338 -8.51 -2.04 -16.62
CA PHE A 338 -9.24 -2.97 -17.49
C PHE A 338 -8.33 -3.61 -18.55
N GLU A 339 -7.43 -2.83 -19.12
CA GLU A 339 -6.38 -3.34 -20.01
C GLU A 339 -5.51 -4.39 -19.28
N ALA A 340 -5.06 -4.11 -18.06
CA ALA A 340 -4.25 -5.04 -17.28
C ALA A 340 -4.98 -6.36 -16.96
N ILE A 341 -6.30 -6.31 -16.70
CA ILE A 341 -7.15 -7.50 -16.54
C ILE A 341 -7.15 -8.32 -17.84
N LYS A 342 -7.45 -7.69 -18.98
CA LYS A 342 -7.47 -8.37 -20.29
C LYS A 342 -6.12 -9.00 -20.61
N ILE A 343 -5.03 -8.28 -20.33
CA ILE A 343 -3.66 -8.77 -20.52
C ILE A 343 -3.43 -10.02 -19.67
N ASN A 344 -3.75 -9.99 -18.38
CA ASN A 344 -3.56 -11.13 -17.48
C ASN A 344 -4.38 -12.34 -17.94
N GLN A 345 -5.65 -12.14 -18.30
CA GLN A 345 -6.52 -13.22 -18.80
C GLN A 345 -5.97 -13.86 -20.09
N ARG A 346 -5.54 -13.04 -21.07
CA ARG A 346 -4.95 -13.52 -22.33
C ARG A 346 -3.63 -14.26 -22.08
N PHE A 347 -2.77 -13.68 -21.25
CA PHE A 347 -1.45 -14.24 -20.94
C PHE A 347 -1.57 -15.58 -20.25
N ARG A 348 -2.42 -15.69 -19.23
CA ARG A 348 -2.70 -16.95 -18.50
C ARG A 348 -3.07 -18.08 -19.44
N LYS A 349 -3.91 -17.84 -20.46
CA LYS A 349 -4.30 -18.89 -21.42
C LYS A 349 -3.24 -19.18 -22.47
N GLN A 350 -2.45 -18.18 -22.87
CA GLN A 350 -1.46 -18.34 -23.94
C GLN A 350 -0.23 -19.15 -23.52
N VAL A 351 0.15 -19.11 -22.25
CA VAL A 351 1.33 -19.82 -21.74
C VAL A 351 1.07 -21.30 -21.38
N LEU A 352 -0.13 -21.81 -21.65
CA LEU A 352 -0.53 -23.19 -21.33
C LEU A 352 -0.43 -24.09 -22.56
N LEU A 353 -0.14 -25.37 -22.31
CA LEU A 353 -0.24 -26.44 -23.30
C LEU A 353 -1.72 -26.84 -23.44
N LYS A 354 -2.42 -26.23 -24.42
CA LYS A 354 -3.88 -26.36 -24.63
C LYS A 354 -4.40 -27.80 -24.69
N ASN A 355 -3.60 -28.73 -25.16
CA ASN A 355 -3.99 -30.13 -25.36
C ASN A 355 -3.45 -31.07 -24.28
N GLU A 356 -2.71 -30.56 -23.28
CA GLU A 356 -2.14 -31.37 -22.21
C GLU A 356 -2.74 -30.96 -20.86
N MET A 357 -3.76 -31.71 -20.45
CA MET A 357 -4.36 -31.58 -19.13
C MET A 357 -3.45 -32.18 -18.07
N ALA A 358 -3.25 -31.43 -16.99
CA ALA A 358 -2.45 -31.89 -15.86
C ALA A 358 -3.31 -32.60 -14.81
N GLU A 359 -4.40 -31.95 -14.38
CA GLU A 359 -5.33 -32.47 -13.38
C GLU A 359 -6.75 -31.99 -13.66
N GLN A 360 -7.74 -32.81 -13.30
CA GLN A 360 -9.16 -32.48 -13.39
C GLN A 360 -9.89 -33.06 -12.19
N TYR A 361 -10.75 -32.23 -11.61
CA TYR A 361 -11.64 -32.53 -10.51
C TYR A 361 -13.08 -32.16 -10.90
N ASP A 362 -13.99 -32.35 -9.96
CA ASP A 362 -15.37 -31.93 -10.11
C ASP A 362 -15.50 -30.45 -10.48
N ASN A 363 -16.53 -30.14 -11.26
CA ASN A 363 -16.84 -28.78 -11.66
C ASN A 363 -17.21 -27.91 -10.45
N ILE A 364 -16.97 -26.62 -10.60
CA ILE A 364 -17.34 -25.63 -9.59
C ILE A 364 -18.79 -25.18 -9.78
N SER A 365 -19.51 -24.97 -8.68
CA SER A 365 -20.85 -24.38 -8.67
C SER A 365 -20.74 -22.95 -8.13
N PHE A 366 -20.63 -21.98 -9.04
CA PHE A 366 -20.78 -20.58 -8.69
C PHE A 366 -22.21 -20.15 -8.97
N LEU A 367 -22.81 -19.36 -8.07
CA LEU A 367 -24.18 -18.84 -8.26
C LEU A 367 -24.30 -17.93 -9.50
N SER A 368 -23.20 -17.38 -10.00
CA SER A 368 -23.17 -16.57 -11.22
C SER A 368 -23.44 -17.40 -12.48
N LYS A 369 -24.52 -17.05 -13.20
CA LYS A 369 -25.11 -17.78 -14.34
C LYS A 369 -24.22 -17.98 -15.59
N ASN A 370 -22.98 -17.48 -15.59
CA ASN A 370 -22.09 -17.50 -16.76
C ASN A 370 -20.84 -18.40 -16.59
N SER A 371 -20.93 -19.49 -15.82
CA SER A 371 -19.81 -20.42 -15.58
C SER A 371 -19.51 -21.32 -16.77
N LYS A 372 -18.88 -20.78 -17.82
CA LYS A 372 -18.09 -21.63 -18.72
C LYS A 372 -16.90 -22.20 -17.96
N THR A 373 -16.56 -23.46 -18.22
CA THR A 373 -15.40 -24.12 -17.63
C THR A 373 -14.13 -23.32 -17.93
N SER A 374 -13.51 -22.79 -16.88
CA SER A 374 -12.22 -22.11 -16.95
C SER A 374 -11.11 -23.14 -16.72
N ASP A 375 -9.98 -22.97 -17.40
CA ASP A 375 -8.77 -23.79 -17.20
C ASP A 375 -8.01 -23.30 -15.95
N VAL A 376 -8.73 -23.26 -14.82
CA VAL A 376 -8.24 -22.84 -13.51
C VAL A 376 -8.65 -23.91 -12.50
N LEU A 377 -7.69 -24.27 -11.65
CA LEU A 377 -7.90 -25.19 -10.54
C LEU A 377 -8.08 -24.38 -9.26
N TYR A 378 -9.17 -24.63 -8.55
CA TYR A 378 -9.48 -23.99 -7.28
C TYR A 378 -9.11 -24.94 -6.15
N ARG A 379 -8.33 -24.45 -5.19
CA ARG A 379 -7.87 -25.20 -4.01
C ARG A 379 -8.49 -24.59 -2.76
N TYR A 380 -9.24 -25.39 -2.02
CA TYR A 380 -9.91 -24.98 -0.79
C TYR A 380 -9.05 -25.41 0.40
N ARG A 381 -8.78 -24.48 1.31
CA ARG A 381 -7.83 -24.69 2.40
C ARG A 381 -8.34 -24.18 3.73
N LYS A 382 -7.96 -24.91 4.77
CA LYS A 382 -8.14 -24.57 6.17
C LYS A 382 -6.80 -24.11 6.74
N ILE A 383 -6.78 -22.92 7.31
CA ILE A 383 -5.57 -22.30 7.85
C ILE A 383 -5.81 -21.99 9.32
N ASN A 384 -5.04 -22.62 10.20
CA ASN A 384 -5.04 -22.27 11.61
C ASN A 384 -4.12 -21.06 11.82
N LEU A 385 -4.72 -19.90 12.10
CA LEU A 385 -4.02 -18.66 12.36
C LEU A 385 -3.70 -18.55 13.85
N PRO A 386 -2.43 -18.67 14.27
CA PRO A 386 -2.09 -18.52 15.67
C PRO A 386 -2.26 -17.07 16.15
N PRO A 387 -2.38 -16.85 17.46
CA PRO A 387 -2.41 -15.51 18.04
C PRO A 387 -1.16 -14.69 17.70
N LEU A 388 -1.31 -13.36 17.73
CA LEU A 388 -0.18 -12.44 17.58
C LEU A 388 0.80 -12.57 18.74
N ILE A 389 2.10 -12.42 18.48
CA ILE A 389 3.17 -12.53 19.50
C ILE A 389 2.95 -11.56 20.68
N HIS A 390 2.49 -10.35 20.38
CA HIS A 390 2.18 -9.31 21.37
C HIS A 390 0.69 -8.93 21.35
N GLY A 391 -0.18 -9.87 20.96
CA GLY A 391 -1.62 -9.67 20.92
C GLY A 391 -2.27 -9.78 22.29
N THR A 392 -3.36 -9.06 22.48
CA THR A 392 -4.26 -9.19 23.63
C THR A 392 -5.16 -10.44 23.49
N SER A 393 -5.63 -10.71 22.27
CA SER A 393 -6.46 -11.87 21.94
C SER A 393 -5.62 -13.15 21.85
N LYS A 394 -5.96 -14.16 22.66
CA LYS A 394 -5.39 -15.51 22.60
C LYS A 394 -6.31 -16.52 21.92
N ARG A 395 -7.35 -16.04 21.23
CA ARG A 395 -8.38 -16.90 20.64
C ARG A 395 -7.83 -17.74 19.48
N ASN A 396 -8.27 -18.99 19.34
CA ASN A 396 -7.95 -19.77 18.14
C ASN A 396 -8.75 -19.22 16.94
N CYS A 397 -8.11 -19.08 15.78
CA CYS A 397 -8.74 -18.58 14.56
C CYS A 397 -8.50 -19.55 13.41
N THR A 398 -9.58 -20.07 12.85
CA THR A 398 -9.59 -20.91 11.65
C THR A 398 -10.03 -20.05 10.48
N LEU A 399 -9.17 -19.93 9.48
CA LEU A 399 -9.46 -19.28 8.22
C LEU A 399 -9.73 -20.32 7.13
N ILE A 400 -10.83 -20.17 6.40
CA ILE A 400 -11.17 -20.96 5.24
C ILE A 400 -11.06 -20.08 4.01
N THR A 401 -10.30 -20.55 3.02
CA THR A 401 -10.06 -19.79 1.80
C THR A 401 -10.08 -20.67 0.57
N ARG A 402 -10.57 -20.09 -0.54
CA ARG A 402 -10.35 -20.61 -1.89
C ARG A 402 -9.13 -19.89 -2.49
N GLY A 403 -8.22 -20.64 -3.10
CA GLY A 403 -7.13 -20.11 -3.90
C GLY A 403 -7.17 -20.58 -5.35
N GLU A 404 -6.69 -19.75 -6.27
CA GLU A 404 -6.57 -20.07 -7.70
C GLU A 404 -5.18 -20.58 -8.09
N ILE A 405 -5.14 -21.69 -8.82
CA ILE A 405 -3.95 -22.29 -9.43
C ILE A 405 -4.11 -22.22 -10.96
N HIS A 406 -3.08 -21.68 -11.62
CA HIS A 406 -3.15 -21.38 -13.05
C HIS A 406 -2.49 -22.44 -13.94
N ALA A 407 -1.45 -23.11 -13.46
CA ALA A 407 -0.76 -24.15 -14.23
C ALA A 407 0.01 -25.13 -13.33
N LYS A 408 0.41 -26.26 -13.90
CA LYS A 408 1.36 -27.21 -13.30
C LYS A 408 2.59 -27.40 -14.19
N ILE A 409 3.76 -27.66 -13.59
CA ILE A 409 4.96 -28.01 -14.35
C ILE A 409 4.98 -29.52 -14.63
N LYS A 410 5.33 -29.90 -15.86
CA LYS A 410 5.54 -31.31 -16.24
C LYS A 410 6.85 -31.85 -15.66
N GLY A 411 6.80 -33.05 -15.08
CA GLY A 411 7.97 -33.79 -14.57
C GLY A 411 8.39 -33.48 -13.13
N THR A 412 7.74 -32.53 -12.46
CA THR A 412 7.92 -32.27 -11.02
C THR A 412 6.63 -32.57 -10.28
N ASN A 413 6.70 -33.39 -9.23
CA ASN A 413 5.54 -33.65 -8.39
C ASN A 413 5.15 -32.37 -7.64
N SER A 414 3.87 -31.99 -7.77
CA SER A 414 3.19 -30.95 -6.99
C SER A 414 3.67 -29.48 -7.10
N SER A 415 4.46 -29.12 -8.12
CA SER A 415 4.83 -27.70 -8.31
C SER A 415 3.73 -26.93 -9.06
N TYR A 416 2.79 -26.36 -8.29
CA TYR A 416 1.77 -25.45 -8.81
C TYR A 416 2.33 -24.07 -9.13
N ILE A 417 1.81 -23.46 -10.19
CA ILE A 417 2.26 -22.16 -10.69
C ILE A 417 1.14 -21.13 -10.61
N TYR A 418 1.50 -19.95 -10.13
CA TYR A 418 0.70 -18.74 -10.27
C TYR A 418 1.22 -17.89 -11.47
N ILE A 419 0.35 -17.53 -12.41
CA ILE A 419 0.71 -16.77 -13.61
C ILE A 419 0.11 -15.37 -13.54
N CYS A 420 0.97 -14.36 -13.65
CA CYS A 420 0.57 -12.96 -13.66
C CYS A 420 1.43 -12.13 -14.62
N ALA A 421 0.94 -10.94 -14.97
CA ALA A 421 1.61 -10.05 -15.90
C ALA A 421 1.68 -8.60 -15.40
N LEU A 422 2.81 -7.97 -15.70
CA LEU A 422 3.01 -6.53 -15.68
C LEU A 422 2.87 -5.99 -17.11
N ASN A 423 2.26 -4.81 -17.21
CA ASN A 423 1.99 -4.16 -18.47
C ASN A 423 2.70 -2.80 -18.57
N GLU A 424 3.41 -2.60 -19.67
CA GLU A 424 4.01 -1.32 -20.06
C GLU A 424 3.01 -0.55 -20.92
N TYR A 425 2.77 0.70 -20.53
CA TYR A 425 2.16 1.73 -21.38
C TYR A 425 3.14 2.88 -21.53
N ASP A 426 2.95 3.70 -22.56
CA ASP A 426 3.91 4.76 -22.89
C ASP A 426 3.85 5.91 -21.86
N ILE A 427 4.94 6.06 -21.12
CA ILE A 427 5.19 7.18 -20.21
C ILE A 427 6.49 7.83 -20.64
N LYS A 428 6.42 9.09 -21.10
CA LYS A 428 7.58 9.83 -21.68
C LYS A 428 8.79 9.91 -20.75
N SER A 429 8.61 9.81 -19.43
CA SER A 429 9.68 9.85 -18.43
C SER A 429 10.36 8.49 -18.20
N HIS A 430 9.76 7.38 -18.64
CA HIS A 430 10.27 6.03 -18.42
C HIS A 430 11.14 5.55 -19.58
N LYS A 431 12.12 4.70 -19.25
CA LYS A 431 12.90 3.97 -20.27
C LYS A 431 12.04 2.85 -20.85
N ASN A 432 12.18 2.61 -22.15
CA ASN A 432 11.48 1.53 -22.85
C ASN A 432 11.97 0.15 -22.38
N TRP A 433 11.04 -0.75 -22.04
CA TRP A 433 11.33 -2.08 -21.55
C TRP A 433 12.16 -2.93 -22.52
N ARG A 434 11.98 -2.77 -23.84
CA ARG A 434 12.76 -3.56 -24.83
C ARG A 434 14.27 -3.35 -24.65
N SER A 435 14.70 -2.11 -24.49
CA SER A 435 16.12 -1.80 -24.26
C SER A 435 16.60 -2.25 -22.87
N GLN A 436 15.73 -2.16 -21.86
CA GLN A 436 16.06 -2.53 -20.49
C GLN A 436 16.16 -4.04 -20.28
N ILE A 437 15.35 -4.85 -20.97
CA ILE A 437 15.39 -6.32 -20.82
C ILE A 437 16.73 -6.87 -21.31
N GLU A 438 17.28 -6.33 -22.41
CA GLU A 438 18.57 -6.78 -22.97
C GLU A 438 19.75 -6.43 -22.06
N ASN A 439 19.78 -5.22 -21.50
CA ASN A 439 20.98 -4.69 -20.83
C ASN A 439 20.87 -4.60 -19.29
N GLN A 440 19.66 -4.47 -18.75
CA GLN A 440 19.41 -4.05 -17.37
C GLN A 440 18.16 -4.74 -16.77
N LYS A 441 18.00 -6.06 -17.00
CA LYS A 441 16.83 -6.84 -16.56
C LYS A 441 16.54 -6.70 -15.06
N GLY A 442 17.58 -6.69 -14.22
CA GLY A 442 17.42 -6.48 -12.78
C GLY A 442 16.94 -5.07 -12.41
N ALA A 443 17.42 -4.05 -13.11
CA ALA A 443 16.98 -2.66 -12.89
C ALA A 443 15.53 -2.44 -13.34
N LEU A 444 15.11 -3.11 -14.42
CA LEU A 444 13.71 -3.13 -14.84
C LEU A 444 12.82 -3.71 -13.73
N LEU A 445 13.14 -4.91 -13.25
CA LEU A 445 12.38 -5.55 -12.18
C LEU A 445 12.32 -4.68 -10.91
N ALA A 446 13.45 -4.11 -10.48
CA ALA A 446 13.48 -3.22 -9.32
C ALA A 446 12.61 -1.96 -9.50
N ASN A 447 12.59 -1.38 -10.69
CA ASN A 447 11.72 -0.25 -11.00
C ASN A 447 10.24 -0.64 -10.95
N GLU A 448 9.89 -1.81 -11.50
CA GLU A 448 8.52 -2.31 -11.47
C GLU A 448 8.06 -2.67 -10.05
N ILE A 449 8.94 -3.25 -9.22
CA ILE A 449 8.66 -3.47 -7.80
C ILE A 449 8.28 -2.17 -7.10
N ARG A 450 8.99 -1.07 -7.38
CA ARG A 450 8.71 0.24 -6.79
C ARG A 450 7.42 0.88 -7.31
N ASN A 451 7.13 0.75 -8.60
CA ASN A 451 5.98 1.43 -9.21
C ASN A 451 4.67 0.64 -9.03
N ASN A 452 4.75 -0.67 -8.87
CA ASN A 452 3.61 -1.59 -8.81
C ASN A 452 3.62 -2.43 -7.51
N THR A 453 4.15 -1.90 -6.40
CA THR A 453 4.33 -2.63 -5.14
C THR A 453 3.02 -3.27 -4.64
N SER A 454 1.93 -2.49 -4.58
CA SER A 454 0.60 -2.93 -4.17
C SER A 454 0.12 -4.14 -5.00
N LYS A 455 0.15 -4.02 -6.33
CA LYS A 455 -0.24 -5.10 -7.26
C LYS A 455 0.62 -6.35 -7.10
N LEU A 456 1.95 -6.20 -7.04
CA LEU A 456 2.87 -7.33 -6.93
C LEU A 456 2.72 -8.07 -5.60
N GLN A 457 2.55 -7.34 -4.49
CA GLN A 457 2.28 -7.96 -3.20
C GLN A 457 0.96 -8.74 -3.21
N LYS A 458 -0.11 -8.21 -3.83
CA LYS A 458 -1.38 -8.94 -3.98
C LYS A 458 -1.20 -10.24 -4.77
N PHE A 459 -0.45 -10.23 -5.87
CA PHE A 459 -0.16 -11.46 -6.63
C PHE A 459 0.60 -12.50 -5.80
N ILE A 460 1.58 -12.06 -5.01
CA ILE A 460 2.36 -12.96 -4.15
C ILE A 460 1.48 -13.52 -3.04
N CYS A 461 0.67 -12.70 -2.38
CA CYS A 461 -0.28 -13.15 -1.37
C CYS A 461 -1.26 -14.19 -1.93
N GLN A 462 -1.83 -13.95 -3.12
CA GLN A 462 -2.68 -14.93 -3.80
C GLN A 462 -1.92 -16.23 -4.10
N ALA A 463 -0.70 -16.15 -4.65
CA ALA A 463 0.13 -17.33 -4.90
C ALA A 463 0.42 -18.14 -3.62
N LEU A 464 0.71 -17.48 -2.49
CA LEU A 464 0.90 -18.12 -1.19
C LEU A 464 -0.40 -18.75 -0.67
N LEU A 465 -1.53 -18.05 -0.78
CA LEU A 465 -2.87 -18.52 -0.42
C LEU A 465 -3.42 -19.62 -1.34
N SER A 466 -2.85 -19.79 -2.53
CA SER A 466 -3.13 -20.90 -3.46
C SER A 466 -2.09 -22.01 -3.39
N GLY A 467 -0.95 -21.75 -2.72
CA GLY A 467 0.06 -22.78 -2.45
C GLY A 467 0.88 -23.08 -3.70
N CYS A 468 1.02 -22.05 -4.54
CA CYS A 468 1.86 -22.07 -5.73
C CYS A 468 3.30 -21.81 -5.30
N GLU A 469 4.17 -22.78 -5.58
CA GLU A 469 5.60 -22.69 -5.27
C GLU A 469 6.31 -21.70 -6.20
N ASP A 470 5.84 -21.61 -7.43
CA ASP A 470 6.42 -20.79 -8.49
C ASP A 470 5.43 -19.71 -8.95
N ILE A 471 5.98 -18.52 -9.22
CA ILE A 471 5.27 -17.43 -9.87
C ILE A 471 5.93 -17.12 -11.22
N LYS A 472 5.12 -17.04 -12.27
CA LYS A 472 5.56 -16.65 -13.62
C LYS A 472 5.08 -15.24 -13.90
N LEU A 473 6.04 -14.31 -13.98
CA LEU A 473 5.81 -12.89 -14.18
C LEU A 473 6.07 -12.52 -15.66
N GLY A 474 5.01 -12.25 -16.40
CA GLY A 474 5.09 -11.76 -17.78
C GLY A 474 5.35 -10.25 -17.85
N PHE A 475 6.25 -9.83 -18.74
CA PHE A 475 6.50 -8.43 -19.08
C PHE A 475 5.88 -8.17 -20.45
N ILE A 476 4.72 -7.51 -20.46
CA ILE A 476 3.89 -7.32 -21.64
C ILE A 476 3.86 -5.83 -21.99
N SER A 477 4.05 -5.48 -23.26
CA SER A 477 4.08 -4.09 -23.73
C SER A 477 3.11 -3.92 -24.89
N ARG A 478 2.47 -2.75 -24.99
CA ARG A 478 1.65 -2.42 -26.16
C ARG A 478 2.48 -2.51 -27.45
N LYS A 479 1.85 -2.93 -28.55
CA LYS A 479 2.49 -2.89 -29.87
C LYS A 479 2.75 -1.45 -30.29
N ASN A 480 1.73 -0.61 -30.16
CA ASN A 480 1.77 0.82 -30.41
C ASN A 480 1.31 1.56 -29.15
N ALA A 481 1.92 2.70 -28.82
CA ALA A 481 1.61 3.47 -27.62
C ALA A 481 0.11 3.82 -27.47
N ASN A 482 -0.55 4.09 -28.60
CA ASN A 482 -1.96 4.50 -28.70
C ASN A 482 -2.93 3.34 -28.91
N ASP A 483 -2.47 2.09 -28.79
CA ASP A 483 -3.29 0.89 -28.98
C ASP A 483 -3.28 0.04 -27.71
N ALA A 484 -4.41 0.04 -27.00
CA ALA A 484 -4.60 -0.71 -25.76
C ALA A 484 -5.12 -2.14 -25.99
N GLU A 485 -5.33 -2.58 -27.23
CA GLU A 485 -5.86 -3.92 -27.53
C GLU A 485 -4.78 -4.90 -28.01
N ASN A 486 -3.73 -4.42 -28.66
CA ASN A 486 -2.66 -5.27 -29.17
C ASN A 486 -1.37 -5.15 -28.35
N HIS A 487 -0.87 -6.29 -27.87
CA HIS A 487 0.34 -6.36 -27.02
C HIS A 487 1.34 -7.40 -27.52
N ASN A 488 2.57 -7.28 -27.06
CA ASN A 488 3.66 -8.24 -27.24
C ASN A 488 4.17 -8.72 -25.87
N ILE A 489 4.52 -9.99 -25.77
CA ILE A 489 5.18 -10.55 -24.58
C ILE A 489 6.69 -10.38 -24.78
N LEU A 490 7.33 -9.54 -23.97
CA LEU A 490 8.76 -9.21 -24.11
C LEU A 490 9.67 -10.19 -23.36
N SER A 491 9.24 -10.63 -22.18
CA SER A 491 9.98 -11.58 -21.34
C SER A 491 9.02 -12.26 -20.37
N ILE A 492 9.35 -13.47 -19.97
CA ILE A 492 8.75 -14.13 -18.81
C ILE A 492 9.86 -14.33 -17.78
N GLN A 493 9.57 -14.04 -16.51
CA GLN A 493 10.50 -14.28 -15.41
C GLN A 493 9.90 -15.29 -14.44
N SER A 494 10.69 -16.30 -14.14
CA SER A 494 10.34 -17.40 -13.25
C SER A 494 10.96 -17.16 -11.89
N HIS A 495 10.13 -17.11 -10.84
CA HIS A 495 10.60 -16.91 -9.48
C HIS A 495 9.93 -17.92 -8.53
N LYS A 496 10.64 -18.33 -7.49
CA LYS A 496 10.01 -19.00 -6.34
C LYS A 496 9.19 -17.96 -5.58
N THR A 497 7.96 -18.31 -5.20
CA THR A 497 7.02 -17.37 -4.58
C THR A 497 7.57 -16.76 -3.28
N LYS A 498 8.21 -17.58 -2.43
CA LYS A 498 8.80 -17.13 -1.16
C LYS A 498 10.02 -16.20 -1.36
N ASP A 499 10.83 -16.47 -2.38
CA ASP A 499 12.03 -15.67 -2.67
C ASP A 499 11.62 -14.29 -3.19
N LEU A 500 10.64 -14.24 -4.11
CA LEU A 500 10.10 -12.97 -4.60
C LEU A 500 9.40 -12.18 -3.49
N SER A 501 8.69 -12.86 -2.59
CA SER A 501 8.09 -12.23 -1.40
C SER A 501 9.14 -11.49 -0.57
N THR A 502 10.26 -12.16 -0.30
CA THR A 502 11.37 -11.59 0.48
C THR A 502 12.03 -10.43 -0.28
N GLN A 503 12.23 -10.55 -1.59
CA GLN A 503 12.82 -9.51 -2.43
C GLN A 503 12.00 -8.22 -2.46
N ILE A 504 10.66 -8.31 -2.40
CA ILE A 504 9.75 -7.15 -2.40
C ILE A 504 9.55 -6.58 -0.98
N GLY A 505 10.18 -7.17 0.04
CA GLY A 505 10.04 -6.74 1.43
C GLY A 505 8.75 -7.20 2.09
N LEU A 506 8.09 -8.22 1.53
CA LEU A 506 6.89 -8.83 2.08
C LEU A 506 7.28 -10.06 2.92
N LYS A 507 7.37 -9.87 4.25
CA LYS A 507 7.78 -10.93 5.19
C LYS A 507 6.63 -11.88 5.49
N TYR A 508 6.89 -13.18 5.43
CA TYR A 508 5.86 -14.22 5.53
C TYR A 508 5.08 -14.15 6.85
N GLU A 509 5.76 -13.93 7.97
CA GLU A 509 5.16 -13.83 9.30
C GLU A 509 4.30 -12.57 9.47
N ASN A 510 4.67 -11.49 8.78
CA ASN A 510 3.96 -10.22 8.84
C ASN A 510 2.67 -10.25 8.01
N ILE A 511 2.67 -10.90 6.85
CA ILE A 511 1.47 -11.12 6.01
C ILE A 511 0.31 -11.67 6.86
N TRP A 512 0.57 -12.77 7.57
CA TRP A 512 -0.42 -13.42 8.41
C TRP A 512 -0.71 -12.65 9.69
N GLY A 513 0.28 -11.95 10.25
CA GLY A 513 0.10 -11.06 11.41
C GLY A 513 -0.83 -9.88 11.13
N ILE A 514 -0.72 -9.24 9.97
CA ILE A 514 -1.64 -8.16 9.56
C ILE A 514 -3.06 -8.71 9.47
N LEU A 515 -3.24 -9.84 8.77
CA LEU A 515 -4.56 -10.46 8.65
C LEU A 515 -5.15 -10.82 10.01
N ARG A 516 -4.36 -11.47 10.87
CA ARG A 516 -4.77 -11.84 12.23
C ARG A 516 -5.18 -10.63 13.06
N PHE A 517 -4.41 -9.55 13.01
CA PHE A 517 -4.73 -8.30 13.71
C PHE A 517 -6.06 -7.69 13.28
N ILE A 518 -6.32 -7.64 11.97
CA ILE A 518 -7.58 -7.12 11.42
C ILE A 518 -8.75 -7.99 11.87
N VAL A 519 -8.61 -9.31 11.77
CA VAL A 519 -9.62 -10.28 12.20
C VAL A 519 -9.94 -10.16 13.69
N ASP A 520 -8.91 -10.04 14.55
CA ASP A 520 -9.10 -9.87 15.99
C ASP A 520 -9.91 -8.58 16.28
N ASN A 521 -9.58 -7.46 15.63
CA ASN A 521 -10.32 -6.20 15.76
C ASN A 521 -11.79 -6.31 15.32
N ILE A 522 -12.08 -7.07 14.27
CA ILE A 522 -13.47 -7.33 13.83
C ILE A 522 -14.18 -8.23 14.84
N SER A 523 -13.49 -9.24 15.38
CA SER A 523 -14.09 -10.22 16.30
C SER A 523 -14.54 -9.62 17.63
N GLU A 524 -13.92 -8.52 18.06
CA GLU A 524 -14.27 -7.77 19.28
C GLU A 524 -15.54 -6.91 19.12
N ARG A 525 -16.02 -6.72 17.89
CA ARG A 525 -17.24 -5.95 17.60
C ARG A 525 -18.50 -6.80 17.79
N PRO A 526 -19.68 -6.18 18.03
CA PRO A 526 -20.93 -6.92 18.10
C PRO A 526 -21.25 -7.63 16.76
N ASP A 527 -22.33 -8.39 16.74
CA ASP A 527 -22.80 -8.98 15.49
C ASP A 527 -23.44 -7.91 14.61
N GLY A 528 -23.24 -8.02 13.31
CA GLY A 528 -23.71 -7.02 12.36
C GLY A 528 -22.94 -7.00 11.04
N LYS A 529 -23.27 -6.00 10.24
CA LYS A 529 -22.64 -5.73 8.94
C LYS A 529 -21.67 -4.56 9.07
N TYR A 530 -20.46 -4.77 8.58
CA TYR A 530 -19.38 -3.82 8.63
C TYR A 530 -18.78 -3.58 7.25
N VAL A 531 -18.16 -2.41 7.08
CA VAL A 531 -17.34 -2.09 5.92
C VAL A 531 -15.94 -1.75 6.41
N ILE A 532 -14.94 -2.49 5.93
CA ILE A 532 -13.54 -2.10 6.12
C ILE A 532 -13.08 -1.34 4.87
N LEU A 533 -12.52 -0.16 5.10
CA LEU A 533 -12.18 0.79 4.05
C LEU A 533 -10.74 1.26 4.22
N LYS A 534 -9.97 1.21 3.13
CA LYS A 534 -8.69 1.94 3.05
C LYS A 534 -8.99 3.41 2.73
N ASP A 535 -8.56 4.31 3.61
CA ASP A 535 -8.74 5.77 3.46
C ASP A 535 -7.98 6.27 2.21
N PRO A 536 -8.61 7.04 1.30
CA PRO A 536 -7.95 7.55 0.10
C PRO A 536 -6.72 8.43 0.40
N LEU A 537 -6.78 9.24 1.45
CA LEU A 537 -5.83 10.28 1.81
C LEU A 537 -4.85 9.87 2.91
N LYS A 538 -5.34 9.15 3.94
CA LYS A 538 -4.55 8.75 5.10
C LYS A 538 -4.08 7.29 4.97
N ALA A 539 -2.91 7.01 5.54
CA ALA A 539 -2.35 5.66 5.59
C ALA A 539 -2.95 4.85 6.75
N LEU A 540 -4.25 4.52 6.65
CA LEU A 540 -4.99 3.76 7.65
C LEU A 540 -6.14 2.97 7.02
N LEU A 541 -6.62 1.94 7.74
CA LEU A 541 -7.91 1.30 7.49
C LEU A 541 -8.93 1.83 8.51
N ARG A 542 -10.17 2.04 8.07
CA ARG A 542 -11.31 2.29 8.95
C ARG A 542 -12.29 1.13 8.89
N LEU A 543 -12.77 0.70 10.05
CA LEU A 543 -13.90 -0.21 10.16
C LEU A 543 -15.14 0.60 10.49
N TYR A 544 -16.15 0.54 9.64
CA TYR A 544 -17.46 1.15 9.84
C TYR A 544 -18.50 0.09 10.18
N CYS A 545 -19.37 0.36 11.15
CA CYS A 545 -20.62 -0.36 11.31
C CYS A 545 -21.68 0.31 10.41
N THR A 546 -22.37 -0.50 9.60
CA THR A 546 -23.37 0.02 8.65
C THR A 546 -24.74 0.24 9.28
N HIS A 547 -25.02 -0.44 10.40
CA HIS A 547 -26.35 -0.51 11.03
C HIS A 547 -27.48 -1.00 10.10
N ASP A 548 -27.12 -1.67 8.99
CA ASP A 548 -28.11 -2.26 8.09
C ASP A 548 -28.70 -3.52 8.72
N ASP A 549 -29.97 -3.44 9.10
CA ASP A 549 -30.76 -4.53 9.71
C ASP A 549 -31.25 -5.57 8.69
N ASP A 550 -30.77 -5.54 7.44
CA ASP A 550 -31.22 -6.44 6.37
C ASP A 550 -30.77 -7.90 6.62
N TYR A 551 -31.44 -8.57 7.56
CA TYR A 551 -31.64 -10.01 7.62
C TYR A 551 -32.85 -10.35 6.73
N HIS A 552 -32.69 -10.17 5.42
CA HIS A 552 -33.63 -10.68 4.43
C HIS A 552 -32.97 -11.76 3.58
#